data_AF-A0A9D4D3C4-F1
#
_entry.id   AF-A0A9D4D3C4-F1
#
_cell.length_a   1.000
_cell.length_b   1.000
_cell.length_c   1.000
_cell.angle_alpha   90.00
_cell.angle_beta   90.00
_cell.angle_gamma   90.00
#
_symmetry.space_group_name_H-M   'P 1'
#
loop_
_entity.id
_entity.type
_entity.pdbx_description
1 polymer ?
#
loop_
_entity_poly.entity_id
_entity_poly.type
_entity_poly.pdbx_seq_one_letter_code
_entity_poly.pdbx_strand_id
1 'polypeptide(L)'
;MDFKDFVKKHCTNLKTSVTGQRINWLKVKWIQVRRDNQRSVFVNYSFDDNQFQEIQVQKTTRKQKGVHNTWPNRESDLKRCYDTKLPISIQKKNDLVNLCSKETIPKELNSYYESLPTSSKEKDFVPMESDEEDTDIE
;
A
#
# COMPACT_ATOMS: atom_id res chain seq x y z
N MET A 1 -4.57 -5.84 -6.82
CA MET A 1 -5.64 -6.07 -5.83
C MET A 1 -6.19 -4.71 -5.48
N ASP A 2 -7.50 -4.53 -5.51
CA ASP A 2 -8.09 -3.23 -5.20
C ASP A 2 -8.38 -3.15 -3.70
N PHE A 3 -7.59 -2.33 -3.00
CA PHE A 3 -7.75 -2.12 -1.57
C PHE A 3 -8.70 -0.96 -1.26
N LYS A 4 -9.11 -0.15 -2.24
CA LYS A 4 -9.94 1.04 -2.01
C LYS A 4 -11.30 0.65 -1.47
N ASP A 5 -11.94 -0.34 -2.09
CA ASP A 5 -13.25 -0.81 -1.65
C ASP A 5 -13.15 -1.67 -0.39
N PHE A 6 -12.06 -2.43 -0.23
CA PHE A 6 -11.77 -3.14 1.01
C PHE A 6 -11.67 -2.18 2.20
N VAL A 7 -10.92 -1.07 2.05
CA VAL A 7 -10.79 -0.04 3.09
C VAL A 7 -12.13 0.64 3.37
N LYS A 8 -12.94 0.97 2.36
CA LYS A 8 -14.28 1.54 2.61
C LYS A 8 -15.18 0.60 3.40
N LYS A 9 -15.13 -0.70 3.09
CA LYS A 9 -15.98 -1.73 3.73
C LYS A 9 -15.54 -2.00 5.16
N HIS A 10 -14.23 -2.06 5.40
CA HIS A 10 -13.67 -2.54 6.67
C HIS A 10 -13.12 -1.44 7.57
N CYS A 11 -12.80 -0.25 7.05
CA CYS A 11 -12.28 0.87 7.82
C CYS A 11 -13.33 1.99 7.89
N THR A 12 -14.27 1.85 8.81
CA THR A 12 -15.37 2.81 9.01
C THR A 12 -14.93 4.16 9.56
N ASN A 13 -13.76 4.23 10.21
CA ASN A 13 -13.25 5.46 10.79
C ASN A 13 -11.74 5.58 10.60
N LEU A 14 -11.33 6.65 9.93
CA LEU A 14 -9.93 7.07 9.80
C LEU A 14 -9.78 8.57 10.08
N LYS A 15 -10.81 9.25 10.58
CA LYS A 15 -10.82 10.73 10.66
C LYS A 15 -10.75 11.23 12.08
N THR A 16 -11.25 10.46 13.04
CA THR A 16 -11.38 10.88 14.43
C THR A 16 -10.71 9.87 15.34
N SER A 17 -9.94 10.38 16.29
CA SER A 17 -9.43 9.59 17.41
C SER A 17 -10.57 9.10 18.30
N VAL A 18 -10.25 8.17 19.21
CA VAL A 18 -11.16 7.75 20.29
C VAL A 18 -11.54 8.93 21.20
N THR A 19 -10.66 9.92 21.35
CA THR A 19 -10.92 11.14 22.12
C THR A 19 -11.78 12.17 21.38
N GLY A 20 -12.22 11.88 20.15
CA GLY A 20 -13.05 12.78 19.33
C GLY A 20 -12.26 13.88 18.60
N GLN A 21 -10.93 13.91 18.73
CA GLN A 21 -10.08 14.83 17.99
C GLN A 21 -9.93 14.39 16.54
N ARG A 22 -9.86 15.37 15.64
CA ARG A 22 -9.68 15.12 14.21
C ARG A 22 -8.21 14.85 13.91
N ILE A 23 -7.93 13.77 13.20
CA ILE A 23 -6.55 13.40 12.83
C ILE A 23 -6.12 14.17 11.59
N ASN A 24 -4.99 14.86 11.68
CA ASN A 24 -4.36 15.48 10.51
C ASN A 24 -3.29 14.54 9.95
N TRP A 25 -3.67 13.72 8.97
CA TRP A 25 -2.79 12.72 8.36
C TRP A 25 -1.51 13.29 7.74
N LEU A 26 -1.52 14.55 7.30
CA LEU A 26 -0.33 15.19 6.73
C LEU A 26 0.75 15.51 7.78
N LYS A 27 0.35 15.62 9.05
CA LYS A 27 1.28 15.91 10.17
C LYS A 27 1.76 14.65 10.88
N VAL A 28 1.17 13.49 10.60
CA VAL A 28 1.51 12.24 11.28
C VAL A 28 2.93 11.83 10.89
N LYS A 29 3.77 11.58 11.89
CA LYS A 29 5.16 11.13 11.71
C LYS A 29 5.32 9.64 11.92
N TRP A 30 4.52 9.07 12.81
CA TRP A 30 4.62 7.66 13.18
C TRP A 30 3.24 7.01 13.30
N ILE A 31 3.08 5.89 12.60
CA ILE A 31 1.91 5.01 12.68
C ILE A 31 2.34 3.69 13.30
N GLN A 32 1.64 3.25 14.33
CA GLN A 32 1.86 1.99 15.01
C GLN A 32 0.59 1.11 14.93
N VAL A 33 0.77 -0.12 14.48
CA VAL A 33 -0.27 -1.16 14.49
C VAL A 33 0.17 -2.25 15.44
N ARG A 34 -0.69 -2.62 16.38
CA ARG A 34 -0.35 -3.58 17.44
C ARG A 34 -1.19 -4.86 17.30
N ARG A 35 -0.60 -6.00 17.63
CA ARG A 35 -1.26 -7.32 17.48
C ARG A 35 -2.35 -7.57 18.52
N ASP A 36 -2.20 -6.98 19.70
CA ASP A 36 -3.20 -6.95 20.78
C ASP A 36 -4.47 -6.22 20.35
N ASN A 37 -4.33 -5.09 19.65
CA ASN A 37 -5.44 -4.22 19.25
C ASN A 37 -5.60 -4.12 17.72
N GLN A 38 -6.07 -5.21 17.11
CA GLN A 38 -6.23 -5.32 15.64
C GLN A 38 -7.30 -4.40 15.03
N ARG A 39 -8.14 -3.75 15.87
CA ARG A 39 -9.20 -2.84 15.42
C ARG A 39 -8.84 -1.37 15.56
N SER A 40 -7.65 -1.09 16.05
CA SER A 40 -7.18 0.27 16.31
C SER A 40 -5.83 0.51 15.65
N VAL A 41 -5.61 1.76 15.27
CA VAL A 41 -4.34 2.26 14.77
C VAL A 41 -3.92 3.40 15.69
N PHE A 42 -2.64 3.44 16.05
CA PHE A 42 -2.07 4.45 16.92
C PHE A 42 -1.24 5.40 16.08
N VAL A 43 -1.50 6.70 16.17
CA VAL A 43 -0.79 7.73 15.40
C VAL A 43 -0.11 8.74 16.31
N ASN A 44 1.03 9.23 15.89
CA ASN A 44 1.82 10.21 16.62
C ASN A 44 2.37 11.30 15.67
N TYR A 45 2.44 12.52 16.19
CA TYR A 45 2.93 13.71 15.49
C TYR A 45 4.40 14.04 15.81
N SER A 46 4.99 13.39 16.82
CA SER A 46 6.38 13.55 17.26
C SER A 46 7.10 12.20 17.27
N PHE A 47 8.43 12.22 17.12
CA PHE A 47 9.27 11.03 17.30
C PHE A 47 9.81 10.92 18.73
N ASP A 48 9.85 12.04 19.45
CA ASP A 48 10.44 12.12 20.79
C ASP A 48 9.42 11.76 21.88
N ASP A 49 8.14 12.01 21.61
CA ASP A 49 7.06 11.73 22.56
C ASP A 49 6.47 10.35 22.31
N ASN A 50 6.21 9.58 23.38
CA ASN A 50 5.46 8.32 23.31
C ASN A 50 3.94 8.52 23.40
N GLN A 51 3.44 9.72 23.09
CA GLN A 51 2.02 10.02 23.13
C GLN A 51 1.33 9.65 21.82
N PHE A 52 0.57 8.56 21.86
CA PHE A 52 -0.19 8.11 20.70
C PHE A 52 -1.66 8.48 20.81
N GLN A 53 -2.21 8.96 19.70
CA GLN A 53 -3.65 9.07 19.51
C GLN A 53 -4.17 7.75 18.94
N GLU A 54 -5.08 7.11 19.65
CA GLU A 54 -5.75 5.91 19.17
C GLU A 54 -6.89 6.27 18.22
N ILE A 55 -6.92 5.60 17.07
CA ILE A 55 -7.99 5.64 16.09
C ILE A 55 -8.61 4.25 16.05
N GLN A 56 -9.84 4.12 16.54
CA GLN A 56 -10.61 2.89 16.36
C GLN A 56 -11.11 2.83 14.91
N VAL A 57 -10.54 1.93 14.12
CA VAL A 57 -10.74 1.84 12.66
C VAL A 57 -12.08 1.21 12.32
N GLN A 58 -12.55 0.30 13.18
CA GLN A 58 -13.85 -0.36 13.09
C GLN A 58 -14.75 0.03 14.28
N LYS A 59 -15.83 0.77 14.01
CA LYS A 59 -16.85 1.06 15.01
C LYS A 59 -17.69 -0.19 15.26
N THR A 60 -17.73 -0.67 16.50
CA THR A 60 -18.67 -1.71 16.94
C THR A 60 -20.09 -1.12 16.94
N THR A 61 -20.92 -1.50 15.96
CA THR A 61 -22.33 -1.10 15.95
C THR A 61 -23.16 -2.09 16.76
N ARG A 62 -24.20 -1.61 17.45
CA ARG A 62 -25.10 -2.41 18.32
C ARG A 62 -25.69 -3.65 17.63
N LYS A 63 -25.80 -3.65 16.29
CA LYS A 63 -26.31 -4.78 15.49
C LYS A 63 -25.31 -5.93 15.29
N GLN A 64 -24.04 -5.77 15.67
CA GLN A 64 -22.99 -6.80 15.50
C GLN A 64 -22.85 -7.76 16.70
N LYS A 65 -23.71 -7.66 17.73
CA LYS A 65 -23.61 -8.52 18.93
C LYS A 65 -23.98 -10.00 18.71
N GLY A 66 -24.49 -10.38 17.52
CA GLY A 66 -24.89 -11.77 17.22
C GLY A 66 -24.24 -12.41 16.00
N VAL A 67 -23.50 -11.65 15.20
CA VAL A 67 -22.75 -12.19 14.06
C VAL A 67 -21.32 -12.32 14.51
N HIS A 68 -20.83 -13.56 14.58
CA HIS A 68 -19.45 -13.89 14.91
C HIS A 68 -18.49 -12.85 14.31
N ASN A 69 -17.64 -12.26 15.15
CA ASN A 69 -16.58 -11.30 14.82
C ASN A 69 -15.50 -11.93 13.91
N THR A 70 -15.89 -12.57 12.80
CA THR A 70 -14.94 -13.01 11.79
C THR A 70 -14.37 -11.76 11.14
N TRP A 71 -13.08 -11.53 11.35
CA TRP A 71 -12.27 -10.81 10.37
C TRP A 71 -12.68 -11.27 8.96
N PRO A 72 -12.80 -10.37 7.97
CA PRO A 72 -13.19 -10.78 6.63
C PRO A 72 -12.28 -11.91 6.16
N ASN A 73 -12.90 -12.99 5.68
CA ASN A 73 -12.17 -14.04 5.00
C ASN A 73 -11.38 -13.36 3.86
N ARG A 74 -10.05 -13.30 4.00
CA ARG A 74 -9.17 -12.37 3.26
C ARG A 74 -9.26 -12.57 1.73
N GLU A 75 -9.74 -13.71 1.29
CA GLU A 75 -9.77 -14.11 -0.11
C GLU A 75 -11.09 -13.76 -0.82
N SER A 76 -12.22 -13.59 -0.10
CA SER A 76 -13.53 -13.40 -0.74
C SER A 76 -13.88 -11.95 -1.05
N ASP A 77 -13.22 -10.98 -0.40
CA ASP A 77 -13.58 -9.55 -0.49
C ASP A 77 -12.65 -8.73 -1.41
N LEU A 78 -11.48 -9.26 -1.77
CA LEU A 78 -10.48 -8.54 -2.54
C LEU A 78 -10.60 -8.86 -4.04
N LYS A 79 -11.05 -7.87 -4.81
CA LYS A 79 -11.12 -7.98 -6.26
C LYS A 79 -9.72 -7.79 -6.87
N ARG A 80 -9.41 -8.62 -7.88
CA ARG A 80 -8.22 -8.40 -8.72
C ARG A 80 -8.40 -7.10 -9.51
N CYS A 81 -7.37 -6.24 -9.52
CA CYS A 81 -7.37 -5.03 -10.36
C CYS A 81 -7.14 -5.36 -11.83
N TYR A 82 -6.43 -6.46 -12.09
CA TYR A 82 -6.03 -6.88 -13.41
C TYR A 82 -6.36 -8.36 -13.54
N ASP A 83 -7.07 -8.70 -14.63
CA ASP A 83 -7.44 -10.07 -14.93
C ASP A 83 -6.26 -10.86 -15.52
N THR A 84 -5.33 -10.13 -16.15
CA THR A 84 -4.13 -10.64 -16.80
C THR A 84 -2.90 -9.82 -16.41
N LYS A 85 -1.71 -10.35 -16.69
CA LYS A 85 -0.46 -9.61 -16.51
C LYS A 85 -0.46 -8.38 -17.43
N LEU A 86 -0.10 -7.23 -16.88
CA LEU A 86 0.05 -6.01 -17.69
C LEU A 86 1.19 -6.18 -18.69
N PRO A 87 0.98 -5.85 -19.98
CA PRO A 87 2.05 -5.89 -20.95
C PRO A 87 3.08 -4.80 -20.64
N ILE A 88 4.36 -5.12 -20.87
CA ILE A 88 5.47 -4.17 -20.81
C ILE A 88 5.91 -3.78 -22.23
N SER A 89 6.72 -2.73 -22.34
CA SER A 89 7.35 -2.39 -23.61
C SER A 89 8.24 -3.55 -24.10
N ILE A 90 8.39 -3.66 -25.42
CA ILE A 90 9.27 -4.66 -26.04
C ILE A 90 10.71 -4.44 -25.61
N GLN A 91 11.15 -3.17 -25.56
CA GLN A 91 12.50 -2.79 -25.18
C GLN A 91 12.82 -3.23 -23.75
N LYS A 92 11.92 -2.93 -22.80
CA LYS A 92 12.06 -3.34 -21.41
C LYS A 92 12.14 -4.85 -21.23
N LYS A 93 11.35 -5.63 -22.00
CA LYS A 93 11.45 -7.09 -21.95
C LYS A 93 12.82 -7.58 -22.40
N ASN A 94 13.34 -7.05 -23.51
CA ASN A 94 14.65 -7.42 -24.03
C ASN A 94 15.75 -7.10 -23.02
N ASP A 95 15.69 -5.93 -22.37
CA ASP A 95 16.65 -5.54 -21.34
C ASP A 95 16.62 -6.49 -20.14
N LEU A 96 15.42 -6.86 -19.66
CA LEU A 96 15.26 -7.82 -18.55
C LEU A 96 15.82 -9.21 -18.90
N VAL A 97 15.57 -9.71 -20.11
CA VAL A 97 16.10 -11.01 -20.58
C VAL A 97 17.63 -10.96 -20.75
N ASN A 98 18.16 -9.82 -21.21
CA ASN A 98 19.59 -9.59 -21.28
C ASN A 98 20.26 -9.61 -19.89
N LEU A 99 19.61 -9.03 -18.88
CA LEU A 99 20.09 -9.07 -17.49
C LEU A 99 20.04 -10.48 -16.89
N CYS A 100 19.04 -11.28 -17.26
CA CYS A 100 18.98 -12.71 -16.92
C CYS A 100 20.14 -13.49 -17.55
N SER A 101 20.49 -13.17 -18.79
CA SER A 101 21.60 -13.81 -19.53
C SER A 101 22.97 -13.45 -18.95
N LYS A 102 23.10 -12.25 -18.37
CA LYS A 102 24.32 -11.77 -17.71
C LYS A 102 24.48 -12.25 -16.26
N GLU A 103 23.61 -13.15 -15.81
CA GLU A 103 23.56 -13.64 -14.40
C GLU A 103 23.42 -12.51 -13.36
N THR A 104 23.01 -11.31 -13.77
CA THR A 104 22.74 -10.18 -12.87
C THR A 104 21.43 -10.40 -12.12
N ILE A 105 20.47 -11.05 -12.77
CA ILE A 105 19.23 -11.54 -12.17
C ILE A 105 19.38 -13.05 -11.92
N PRO A 106 18.98 -13.56 -10.75
CA PRO A 106 19.01 -15.00 -10.46
C PRO A 106 18.26 -15.85 -11.48
N LYS A 107 18.87 -16.97 -11.90
CA LYS A 107 18.33 -17.88 -12.94
C LYS A 107 16.93 -18.43 -12.62
N GLU A 108 16.61 -18.55 -11.34
CA GLU A 108 15.29 -18.98 -10.85
C GLU A 108 14.16 -18.07 -11.35
N LEU A 109 14.45 -16.80 -11.62
CA LEU A 109 13.49 -15.81 -12.06
C LEU A 109 13.41 -15.69 -13.59
N ASN A 110 14.27 -16.36 -14.35
CA ASN A 110 14.30 -16.25 -15.82
C ASN A 110 12.94 -16.60 -16.44
N SER A 111 12.35 -17.72 -15.98
CA SER A 111 11.03 -18.17 -16.45
C SER A 111 9.93 -17.13 -16.21
N TYR A 112 10.02 -16.36 -15.12
CA TYR A 112 9.09 -15.30 -14.82
C TYR A 112 9.19 -14.16 -15.83
N TYR A 113 10.41 -13.66 -16.10
CA TYR A 113 10.63 -12.54 -17.02
C TYR A 113 10.34 -12.90 -18.49
N GLU A 114 10.63 -14.14 -18.90
CA GLU A 114 10.25 -14.65 -20.23
C GLU A 114 8.74 -14.70 -20.43
N SER A 115 7.99 -15.04 -19.37
CA SER A 115 6.52 -15.14 -19.39
C SER A 115 5.79 -13.79 -19.40
N LEU A 116 6.49 -12.65 -19.35
CA LEU A 116 5.86 -11.33 -19.34
C LEU A 116 5.29 -10.98 -20.72
N PRO A 117 4.02 -10.54 -20.81
CA PRO A 117 3.44 -10.09 -22.07
C PRO A 117 4.07 -8.77 -22.52
N THR A 118 4.11 -8.55 -23.84
CA THR A 118 4.63 -7.32 -24.44
C THR A 118 3.58 -6.62 -25.29
N SER A 119 3.65 -5.30 -25.35
CA SER A 119 2.82 -4.48 -26.23
C SER A 119 3.68 -3.39 -26.87
N SER A 120 3.49 -3.15 -28.17
CA SER A 120 4.16 -2.07 -28.90
C SER A 120 3.60 -0.67 -28.58
N LYS A 121 2.45 -0.59 -27.90
CA LYS A 121 1.80 0.67 -27.54
C LYS A 121 2.30 1.22 -26.21
N GLU A 122 2.86 0.37 -25.35
CA GLU A 122 3.36 0.75 -24.04
C GLU A 122 4.72 1.44 -24.19
N LYS A 123 4.85 2.63 -23.61
CA LYS A 123 6.11 3.39 -23.56
C LYS A 123 6.71 3.32 -22.17
N ASP A 124 8.02 3.19 -22.11
CA ASP A 124 8.75 3.31 -20.87
C ASP A 124 8.83 4.79 -20.47
N PHE A 125 8.56 5.05 -19.20
CA PHE A 125 8.71 6.37 -18.60
C PHE A 125 9.90 6.32 -17.65
N VAL A 126 10.85 7.24 -17.84
CA VAL A 126 11.83 7.58 -16.81
C VAL A 126 11.16 8.65 -15.94
N PRO A 127 11.05 8.46 -14.61
CA PRO A 127 10.61 9.53 -13.73
C PRO A 127 11.51 10.75 -13.93
N MET A 128 10.89 11.91 -14.13
CA MET A 128 11.61 13.17 -14.28
C MET A 128 12.37 13.44 -12.98
N GLU A 129 13.70 13.59 -13.07
CA GLU A 129 14.51 14.04 -11.94
C GLU A 129 14.04 15.45 -11.56
N SER A 130 13.56 15.60 -10.32
CA SER A 130 13.32 16.93 -9.76
C SER A 130 14.67 17.49 -9.33
N ASP A 131 15.24 18.37 -10.16
CA ASP A 131 16.36 19.21 -9.74
C ASP A 131 15.86 20.20 -8.68
N GLU A 132 15.86 19.78 -7.41
CA GLU A 132 15.78 20.70 -6.28
C GLU A 132 17.20 21.20 -5.98
N GLU A 133 17.65 22.23 -6.71
CA GLU A 133 18.79 23.06 -6.27
C GLU A 133 18.32 23.96 -5.13
N ASP A 134 18.50 23.50 -3.88
CA ASP A 134 18.45 24.35 -2.69
C ASP A 134 19.67 25.29 -2.71
N THR A 135 19.48 26.52 -3.17
CA THR A 135 20.45 27.60 -2.91
C THR A 135 20.25 28.09 -1.47
N ASP A 136 21.19 27.75 -0.59
CA ASP A 136 21.31 28.36 0.73
C ASP A 136 21.50 29.89 0.59
N ILE A 137 20.52 30.65 1.09
CA ILE A 137 20.68 32.09 1.30
C ILE A 137 21.18 32.28 2.74
N GLU A 138 22.40 32.78 2.85
CA GLU A 138 23.10 33.19 4.08
C GLU A 138 22.46 34.43 4.74
#